data_AF-T1JL17-F1
#
_entry.id   AF-T1JL17-F1
#
_cell.length_a   1.000
_cell.length_b   1.000
_cell.length_c   1.000
_cell.angle_alpha   90.00
_cell.angle_beta   90.00
_cell.angle_gamma   90.00
#
_symmetry.space_group_name_H-M   'P 1'
#
loop_
_entity.id
_entity.type
_entity.pdbx_description
1 polymer ?
#
loop_
_entity_poly.entity_id
_entity_poly.type
_entity_poly.pdbx_seq_one_letter_code
_entity_poly.pdbx_strand_id
1 'polypeptide(L)'
;MCACRVEEMKSVRRTSYDLEDFIFEMEANERHGSDPSEVNDVFGQLAQKEKDLILAAELGKALLDKNQELSQSHERMVEDFTQKLEQLEQEKHGLRRKLETVESEYESKIVELQSDISVLRKEFGQQQLSMGQTDRDRSLILNELTEQNQRLTVQLKQATHSEEQLSSQLKSVKEQFLLRKTNMHDHISQLEMLREEIDMITEKKADLERRIERMTQEREQMSQILEESTDRIILLEKQNKEQDFKLRNQTREMDELKHGNFQLQEKVDYLSRRSNSPTSLCHTSLFNEIEMSEDDMRSYNSSQCRSRNQSQLNTSGFHDMEDDEIECDDPDITDENEELMKLRNEIVDVYHQLELMCEQLRQQRGSCSSSSSEEISSAQIKVGMLTEVMKQMRGLIHDFMRKDSRKICLACGDGPTERENLEKEIAVTKDTVERMQRTLREKDDILKTKTEEIVDLSGKLTIKQAELSSVEEERDLLRCDLKDTHLSRDEIVTKAREARDEAVARKHTLEVELAKTRIEMMNTNSQLIEAIQQKLELSQQLEQWQVDMEALLEQQMKKKLQERAKPSEESDSSTNSASKNKFFALWR
;
A
#
# COMPACT_ATOMS: atom_id res chain seq x y z
N MET A 1 23.26 -2.82 84.13
CA MET A 1 23.34 -3.57 85.40
C MET A 1 24.74 -3.42 85.94
N CYS A 2 24.90 -2.96 87.18
CA CYS A 2 26.07 -3.20 88.06
C CYS A 2 25.62 -2.83 89.47
N ALA A 3 25.99 -3.62 90.48
CA ALA A 3 25.51 -3.43 91.85
C ALA A 3 26.60 -2.77 92.71
N CYS A 4 26.32 -1.58 93.25
CA CYS A 4 27.17 -0.99 94.27
C CYS A 4 26.95 -1.73 95.59
N ARG A 5 27.97 -2.50 95.97
CA ARG A 5 28.03 -3.32 97.18
C ARG A 5 28.22 -2.42 98.40
N VAL A 6 27.22 -2.39 99.29
CA VAL A 6 27.36 -1.75 100.60
C VAL A 6 28.20 -2.69 101.47
N GLU A 7 29.41 -2.25 101.85
CA GLU A 7 30.24 -3.01 102.77
C GLU A 7 29.99 -2.53 104.21
N GLU A 8 29.46 -3.44 105.03
CA GLU A 8 29.21 -3.19 106.45
C GLU A 8 30.52 -2.96 107.19
N MET A 9 30.67 -1.78 107.82
CA MET A 9 31.74 -1.57 108.81
C MET A 9 31.45 -2.43 110.05
N LYS A 10 31.97 -3.66 110.04
CA LYS A 10 31.88 -4.59 111.17
C LYS A 10 32.64 -4.02 112.36
N SER A 11 31.88 -3.54 113.35
CA SER A 11 32.42 -3.09 114.63
C SER A 11 33.26 -4.21 115.26
N VAL A 12 34.57 -3.99 115.31
CA VAL A 12 35.51 -4.94 115.90
C VAL A 12 35.40 -4.82 117.42
N ARG A 13 34.56 -5.66 118.02
CA ARG A 13 34.60 -5.95 119.46
C ARG A 13 35.91 -6.68 119.81
N ARG A 14 37.01 -5.94 119.89
CA ARG A 14 38.15 -6.34 120.72
C ARG A 14 37.77 -6.09 122.17
N THR A 15 38.03 -7.08 123.01
CA THR A 15 38.01 -6.92 124.46
C THR A 15 39.11 -5.93 124.85
N SER A 16 38.76 -4.67 125.05
CA SER A 16 39.60 -3.82 125.88
C SER A 16 39.59 -4.44 127.28
N TYR A 17 40.74 -4.47 127.95
CA TYR A 17 40.69 -4.32 129.39
C TYR A 17 40.22 -2.88 129.60
N ASP A 18 39.11 -2.71 130.32
CA ASP A 18 38.38 -1.46 130.26
C ASP A 18 38.97 -0.44 131.23
N LEU A 19 38.93 0.82 130.82
CA LEU A 19 39.31 1.95 131.68
C LEU A 19 38.41 2.00 132.93
N GLU A 20 37.24 1.37 132.86
CA GLU A 20 36.27 1.17 133.93
C GLU A 20 36.82 0.29 135.08
N ASP A 21 37.59 -0.77 134.78
CA ASP A 21 38.26 -1.59 135.82
C ASP A 21 39.32 -0.77 136.59
N PHE A 22 40.06 0.07 135.86
CA PHE A 22 41.14 0.92 136.42
C PHE A 22 40.57 2.07 137.26
N ILE A 23 39.43 2.64 136.84
CA ILE A 23 38.66 3.61 137.63
C ILE A 23 38.11 2.94 138.90
N PHE A 24 37.67 1.68 138.82
CA PHE A 24 37.20 0.93 139.99
C PHE A 24 38.31 0.67 141.02
N GLU A 25 39.54 0.34 140.60
CA GLU A 25 40.69 0.24 141.53
C GLU A 25 41.09 1.60 142.15
N MET A 26 40.99 2.70 141.40
CA MET A 26 41.18 4.05 141.96
C MET A 26 40.12 4.40 143.01
N GLU A 27 38.83 4.24 142.68
CA GLU A 27 37.73 4.50 143.62
C GLU A 27 37.76 3.58 144.86
N ALA A 28 38.29 2.36 144.74
CA ALA A 28 38.46 1.46 145.87
C ALA A 28 39.52 1.96 146.86
N ASN A 29 40.63 2.52 146.35
CA ASN A 29 41.71 3.08 147.17
C ASN A 29 41.31 4.39 147.87
N GLU A 30 40.60 5.30 147.21
CA GLU A 30 40.18 6.58 147.83
C GLU A 30 39.26 6.39 149.05
N ARG A 31 38.52 5.27 149.12
CA ARG A 31 37.58 4.99 150.22
C ARG A 31 38.24 4.44 151.50
N HIS A 32 39.56 4.26 151.53
CA HIS A 32 40.26 3.51 152.60
C HIS A 32 41.27 4.30 153.45
N GLY A 33 41.32 5.64 153.40
CA GLY A 33 42.32 6.40 154.18
C GLY A 33 41.91 7.79 154.66
N SER A 34 41.40 7.89 155.89
CA SER A 34 41.48 9.09 156.77
C SER A 34 40.95 8.81 158.19
N ASP A 35 41.78 8.25 159.07
CA ASP A 35 41.57 8.24 160.53
C ASP A 35 42.81 8.87 161.22
N PRO A 36 42.68 9.98 161.98
CA PRO A 36 43.83 10.83 162.29
C PRO A 36 44.55 10.47 163.59
N SER A 37 45.44 9.46 163.58
CA SER A 37 46.39 9.25 164.70
C SER A 37 47.76 8.62 164.39
N GLU A 38 48.12 8.28 163.14
CA GLU A 38 49.46 7.78 162.79
C GLU A 38 50.32 8.78 162.03
N VAL A 39 50.88 9.76 162.75
CA VAL A 39 52.04 10.54 162.28
C VAL A 39 53.29 9.68 162.44
N ASN A 40 53.47 8.64 161.61
CA ASN A 40 54.78 8.01 161.32
C ASN A 40 54.78 6.88 160.25
N ASP A 41 53.92 6.88 159.22
CA ASP A 41 54.21 6.10 158.00
C ASP A 41 54.26 6.95 156.71
N VAL A 42 55.34 7.72 156.62
CA VAL A 42 55.74 8.43 155.39
C VAL A 42 56.13 7.44 154.28
N PHE A 43 56.56 6.22 154.62
CA PHE A 43 56.99 5.22 153.63
C PHE A 43 55.79 4.57 152.93
N GLY A 44 54.71 4.25 153.65
CA GLY A 44 53.45 3.79 153.07
C GLY A 44 52.79 4.83 152.17
N GLN A 45 52.79 6.10 152.57
CA GLN A 45 52.30 7.20 151.73
C GLN A 45 53.17 7.40 150.48
N LEU A 46 54.51 7.32 150.61
CA LEU A 46 55.43 7.37 149.48
C LEU A 46 55.23 6.19 148.53
N ALA A 47 55.14 4.96 149.06
CA ALA A 47 54.91 3.75 148.27
C ALA A 47 53.55 3.77 147.57
N GLN A 48 52.51 4.36 148.16
CA GLN A 48 51.25 4.59 147.45
C GLN A 48 51.43 5.61 146.32
N LYS A 49 52.15 6.71 146.53
CA LYS A 49 52.43 7.69 145.46
C LYS A 49 53.35 7.14 144.37
N GLU A 50 54.25 6.22 144.68
CA GLU A 50 55.03 5.46 143.70
C GLU A 50 54.13 4.55 142.86
N LYS A 51 53.17 3.84 143.46
CA LYS A 51 52.14 3.09 142.71
C LYS A 51 51.29 4.02 141.84
N ASP A 52 50.77 5.11 142.40
CA ASP A 52 49.93 6.07 141.66
C ASP A 52 50.68 6.63 140.43
N LEU A 53 51.98 6.90 140.57
CA LEU A 53 52.85 7.34 139.47
C LEU A 53 53.11 6.25 138.43
N ILE A 54 53.30 4.99 138.84
CA ILE A 54 53.42 3.85 137.93
C ILE A 54 52.12 3.65 137.15
N LEU A 55 50.97 3.61 137.85
CA LEU A 55 49.64 3.46 137.27
C LEU A 55 49.31 4.61 136.30
N ALA A 56 49.67 5.85 136.65
CA ALA A 56 49.52 7.00 135.74
C ALA A 56 50.44 6.91 134.51
N ALA A 57 51.65 6.35 134.64
CA ALA A 57 52.55 6.10 133.51
C ALA A 57 52.07 4.94 132.62
N GLU A 58 51.49 3.89 133.20
CA GLU A 58 50.88 2.76 132.48
C GLU A 58 49.60 3.18 131.75
N LEU A 59 48.74 3.99 132.38
CA LEU A 59 47.59 4.62 131.74
C LEU A 59 48.05 5.57 130.61
N GLY A 60 49.05 6.40 130.86
CA GLY A 60 49.65 7.28 129.86
C GLY A 60 50.21 6.50 128.66
N LYS A 61 50.86 5.36 128.92
CA LYS A 61 51.31 4.44 127.88
C LYS A 61 50.14 3.82 127.12
N ALA A 62 49.12 3.30 127.79
CA ALA A 62 47.94 2.71 127.13
C ALA A 62 47.17 3.73 126.27
N LEU A 63 47.15 5.01 126.67
CA LEU A 63 46.61 6.11 125.88
C LEU A 63 47.51 6.46 124.68
N LEU A 64 48.84 6.44 124.83
CA LEU A 64 49.78 6.60 123.72
C LEU A 64 49.67 5.45 122.71
N ASP A 65 49.60 4.21 123.18
CA ASP A 65 49.45 3.00 122.36
C ASP A 65 48.12 3.04 121.58
N LYS A 66 46.99 3.39 122.23
CA LYS A 66 45.69 3.60 121.53
C LYS A 66 45.71 4.79 120.57
N ASN A 67 46.41 5.88 120.88
CA ASN A 67 46.59 7.01 119.97
C ASN A 67 47.46 6.62 118.74
N GLN A 68 48.46 5.75 118.94
CA GLN A 68 49.26 5.19 117.85
C GLN A 68 48.44 4.22 116.98
N GLU A 69 47.60 3.35 117.56
CA GLU A 69 46.65 2.52 116.79
C GLU A 69 45.66 3.37 115.98
N LEU A 70 45.09 4.43 116.58
CA LEU A 70 44.23 5.38 115.88
C LEU A 70 44.97 6.09 114.75
N SER A 71 46.20 6.56 114.99
CA SER A 71 47.03 7.23 113.99
C SER A 71 47.33 6.31 112.79
N GLN A 72 47.71 5.05 113.04
CA GLN A 72 47.89 4.05 111.97
C GLN A 72 46.58 3.73 111.24
N SER A 73 45.43 3.76 111.93
CA SER A 73 44.12 3.58 111.31
C SER A 73 43.78 4.74 110.38
N HIS A 74 44.01 5.98 110.82
CA HIS A 74 43.87 7.17 110.00
C HIS A 74 44.83 7.18 108.80
N GLU A 75 46.08 6.77 108.98
CA GLU A 75 47.08 6.66 107.91
C GLU A 75 46.61 5.68 106.81
N ARG A 76 46.21 4.46 107.17
CA ARG A 76 45.62 3.48 106.23
C ARG A 76 44.37 4.02 105.53
N MET A 77 43.48 4.71 106.26
CA MET A 77 42.30 5.33 105.66
C MET A 77 42.66 6.43 104.65
N VAL A 78 43.72 7.21 104.91
CA VAL A 78 44.24 8.21 103.97
C VAL A 78 44.85 7.53 102.73
N GLU A 79 45.64 6.46 102.89
CA GLU A 79 46.15 5.64 101.77
C GLU A 79 45.02 5.06 100.90
N ASP A 80 43.95 4.57 101.55
CA ASP A 80 42.76 4.05 100.88
C ASP A 80 42.02 5.14 100.10
N PHE A 81 41.97 6.37 100.63
CA PHE A 81 41.35 7.51 99.95
C PHE A 81 42.22 8.08 98.82
N THR A 82 43.55 8.13 98.96
CA THR A 82 44.43 8.57 97.86
C THR A 82 44.39 7.58 96.70
N GLN A 83 44.43 6.27 96.96
CA GLN A 83 44.27 5.25 95.91
C GLN A 83 42.93 5.38 95.16
N LYS A 84 41.83 5.64 95.89
CA LYS A 84 40.50 5.86 95.28
C LYS A 84 40.44 7.17 94.46
N LEU A 85 41.12 8.22 94.91
CA LEU A 85 41.27 9.46 94.13
C LEU A 85 42.09 9.21 92.85
N GLU A 86 43.24 8.54 92.93
CA GLU A 86 44.06 8.18 91.77
C GLU A 86 43.30 7.34 90.75
N GLN A 87 42.51 6.36 91.20
CA GLN A 87 41.64 5.55 90.32
C GLN A 87 40.60 6.41 89.62
N LEU A 88 39.89 7.28 90.35
CA LEU A 88 38.90 8.19 89.77
C LEU A 88 39.53 9.21 88.81
N GLU A 89 40.77 9.64 89.06
CA GLU A 89 41.50 10.50 88.13
C GLU A 89 41.95 9.76 86.87
N GLN A 90 42.44 8.52 87.00
CA GLN A 90 42.76 7.66 85.85
C GLN A 90 41.52 7.37 84.99
N GLU A 91 40.37 7.07 85.61
CA GLU A 91 39.09 6.88 84.90
C GLU A 91 38.63 8.17 84.21
N LYS A 92 38.66 9.31 84.89
CA LYS A 92 38.37 10.66 84.36
C LYS A 92 39.26 11.03 83.18
N HIS A 93 40.56 10.72 83.22
CA HIS A 93 41.47 10.92 82.09
C HIS A 93 41.23 9.91 80.95
N GLY A 94 40.89 8.66 81.26
CA GLY A 94 40.51 7.65 80.27
C GLY A 94 39.20 7.96 79.54
N LEU A 95 38.18 8.44 80.26
CA LEU A 95 36.90 8.87 79.70
C LEU A 95 37.04 10.11 78.83
N ARG A 96 37.86 11.10 79.25
CA ARG A 96 38.18 12.28 78.42
C ARG A 96 38.79 11.89 77.07
N ARG A 97 39.81 11.01 77.06
CA ARG A 97 40.42 10.53 75.81
C ARG A 97 39.43 9.76 74.93
N LYS A 98 38.57 8.93 75.52
CA LYS A 98 37.51 8.20 74.78
C LYS A 98 36.50 9.16 74.13
N LEU A 99 36.12 10.22 74.84
CA LEU A 99 35.25 11.28 74.34
C LEU A 99 35.94 12.04 73.18
N GLU A 100 37.18 12.48 73.38
CA GLU A 100 38.02 13.16 72.37
C GLU A 100 38.20 12.31 71.08
N THR A 101 38.42 10.99 71.20
CA THR A 101 38.48 10.10 70.01
C THR A 101 37.14 9.99 69.29
N VAL A 102 36.02 9.97 70.02
CA VAL A 102 34.67 9.88 69.44
C VAL A 102 34.26 11.21 68.81
N GLU A 103 34.64 12.34 69.40
CA GLU A 103 34.48 13.68 68.81
C GLU A 103 35.27 13.80 67.50
N SER A 104 36.56 13.41 67.49
CA SER A 104 37.39 13.37 66.27
C SER A 104 36.81 12.48 65.16
N GLU A 105 36.23 11.32 65.52
CA GLU A 105 35.49 10.47 64.58
C GLU A 105 34.24 11.17 64.00
N TYR A 106 33.49 11.92 64.82
CA TYR A 106 32.31 12.65 64.34
C TYR A 106 32.69 13.87 63.51
N GLU A 107 33.74 14.60 63.87
CA GLU A 107 34.30 15.69 63.05
C GLU A 107 34.72 15.18 61.66
N SER A 108 35.40 14.02 61.61
CA SER A 108 35.79 13.37 60.35
C SER A 108 34.56 13.05 59.48
N LYS A 109 33.55 12.39 60.05
CA LYS A 109 32.28 12.04 59.37
C LYS A 109 31.50 13.28 58.92
N ILE A 110 31.58 14.39 59.68
CA ILE A 110 30.98 15.68 59.30
C ILE A 110 31.70 16.28 58.09
N VAL A 111 33.04 16.23 58.05
CA VAL A 111 33.82 16.73 56.89
C VAL A 111 33.57 15.87 55.64
N GLU A 112 33.51 14.55 55.78
CA GLU A 112 33.14 13.62 54.70
C GLU A 112 31.77 13.98 54.11
N LEU A 113 30.72 14.05 54.94
CA LEU A 113 29.36 14.40 54.50
C LEU A 113 29.25 15.82 53.94
N GLN A 114 30.01 16.79 54.47
CA GLN A 114 30.09 18.14 53.88
C GLN A 114 30.73 18.10 52.48
N SER A 115 31.75 17.24 52.27
CA SER A 115 32.38 17.07 50.97
C SER A 115 31.42 16.42 49.97
N ASP A 116 30.69 15.36 50.35
CA ASP A 116 29.66 14.71 49.53
C ASP A 116 28.56 15.69 49.12
N ILE A 117 28.03 16.48 50.08
CA ILE A 117 27.04 17.53 49.81
C ILE A 117 27.59 18.57 48.82
N SER A 118 28.89 18.89 48.88
CA SER A 118 29.52 19.82 47.94
C SER A 118 29.65 19.24 46.52
N VAL A 119 29.97 17.95 46.41
CA VAL A 119 30.07 17.22 45.13
C VAL A 119 28.68 17.08 44.51
N LEU A 120 27.70 16.58 45.24
CA LEU A 120 26.32 16.40 44.75
C LEU A 120 25.69 17.74 44.30
N ARG A 121 25.96 18.85 45.00
CA ARG A 121 25.53 20.19 44.56
C ARG A 121 26.19 20.63 43.26
N LYS A 122 27.47 20.33 43.07
CA LYS A 122 28.23 20.64 41.84
C LYS A 122 27.73 19.79 40.67
N GLU A 123 27.52 18.50 40.88
CA GLU A 123 26.99 17.56 39.88
C GLU A 123 25.56 17.93 39.48
N PHE A 124 24.68 18.24 40.44
CA PHE A 124 23.34 18.75 40.16
C PHE A 124 23.37 20.05 39.33
N GLY A 125 24.25 20.99 39.67
CA GLY A 125 24.45 22.22 38.87
C GLY A 125 24.94 21.94 37.45
N GLN A 126 25.86 20.99 37.27
CA GLN A 126 26.34 20.55 35.95
C GLN A 126 25.25 19.85 35.14
N GLN A 127 24.47 18.97 35.76
CA GLN A 127 23.31 18.32 35.13
C GLN A 127 22.24 19.35 34.73
N GLN A 128 21.94 20.34 35.57
CA GLN A 128 20.98 21.39 35.26
C GLN A 128 21.44 22.28 34.09
N LEU A 129 22.74 22.60 34.03
CA LEU A 129 23.33 23.33 32.89
C LEU A 129 23.30 22.50 31.60
N SER A 130 23.63 21.21 31.67
CA SER A 130 23.60 20.25 30.54
C SER A 130 22.18 20.05 30.00
N MET A 131 21.21 19.80 30.88
CA MET A 131 19.78 19.73 30.51
C MET A 131 19.35 21.01 29.80
N GLY A 132 19.63 22.18 30.40
CA GLY A 132 19.34 23.47 29.79
C GLY A 132 20.08 23.75 28.47
N GLN A 133 21.21 23.10 28.19
CA GLN A 133 21.83 23.11 26.85
C GLN A 133 21.01 22.23 25.90
N THR A 134 20.78 20.96 26.25
CA THR A 134 19.99 20.04 25.40
C THR A 134 18.59 20.56 25.07
N ASP A 135 17.94 21.29 25.99
CA ASP A 135 16.62 21.87 25.76
C ASP A 135 16.65 23.10 24.85
N ARG A 136 17.76 23.87 24.82
CA ARG A 136 17.98 24.91 23.81
C ARG A 136 18.24 24.27 22.44
N ASP A 137 19.07 23.23 22.39
CA ASP A 137 19.42 22.56 21.13
C ASP A 137 18.20 21.86 20.52
N ARG A 138 17.38 21.19 21.35
CA ARG A 138 16.03 20.69 20.99
C ARG A 138 15.14 21.82 20.45
N SER A 139 15.11 22.97 21.12
CA SER A 139 14.30 24.12 20.68
C SER A 139 14.77 24.69 19.34
N LEU A 140 16.08 24.72 19.06
CA LEU A 140 16.63 25.13 17.77
C LEU A 140 16.22 24.14 16.67
N ILE A 141 16.41 22.84 16.88
CA ILE A 141 16.01 21.79 15.92
C ILE A 141 14.50 21.83 15.65
N LEU A 142 13.66 22.03 16.67
CA LEU A 142 12.21 22.19 16.51
C LEU A 142 11.85 23.45 15.72
N ASN A 143 12.55 24.57 15.93
CA ASN A 143 12.36 25.79 15.14
C ASN A 143 12.76 25.60 13.67
N GLU A 144 13.90 24.94 13.40
CA GLU A 144 14.35 24.63 12.03
C GLU A 144 13.38 23.69 11.31
N LEU A 145 12.94 22.61 11.98
CA LEU A 145 11.96 21.66 11.42
C LEU A 145 10.59 22.31 11.21
N THR A 146 10.12 23.18 12.10
CA THR A 146 8.85 23.89 11.89
C THR A 146 8.95 24.93 10.79
N GLU A 147 10.09 25.63 10.63
CA GLU A 147 10.29 26.55 9.49
C GLU A 147 10.36 25.78 8.16
N GLN A 148 11.08 24.65 8.11
CA GLN A 148 11.11 23.78 6.93
C GLN A 148 9.72 23.28 6.55
N ASN A 149 8.92 22.81 7.51
CA ASN A 149 7.54 22.40 7.27
C ASN A 149 6.65 23.56 6.79
N GLN A 150 6.83 24.77 7.31
CA GLN A 150 6.13 25.97 6.83
C GLN A 150 6.52 26.31 5.39
N ARG A 151 7.83 26.31 5.06
CA ARG A 151 8.34 26.53 3.69
C ARG A 151 7.78 25.51 2.70
N LEU A 152 7.79 24.22 3.04
CA LEU A 152 7.18 23.15 2.24
C LEU A 152 5.66 23.33 2.08
N THR A 153 4.96 23.71 3.15
CA THR A 153 3.52 24.00 3.10
C THR A 153 3.19 25.18 2.17
N VAL A 154 4.05 26.20 2.11
CA VAL A 154 3.90 27.32 1.17
C VAL A 154 4.17 26.87 -0.26
N GLN A 155 5.21 26.07 -0.51
CA GLN A 155 5.51 25.52 -1.83
C GLN A 155 4.38 24.62 -2.35
N LEU A 156 3.80 23.76 -1.49
CA LEU A 156 2.64 22.92 -1.83
C LEU A 156 1.44 23.78 -2.21
N LYS A 157 1.13 24.85 -1.44
CA LYS A 157 0.03 25.78 -1.77
C LYS A 157 0.24 26.53 -3.08
N GLN A 158 1.50 26.86 -3.42
CA GLN A 158 1.84 27.46 -4.71
C GLN A 158 1.67 26.46 -5.86
N ALA A 159 2.10 25.20 -5.65
CA ALA A 159 1.93 24.12 -6.62
C ALA A 159 0.43 23.83 -6.89
N THR A 160 -0.38 23.62 -5.86
CA THR A 160 -1.83 23.40 -6.01
C THR A 160 -2.52 24.57 -6.69
N HIS A 161 -2.13 25.82 -6.38
CA HIS A 161 -2.70 26.98 -7.07
C HIS A 161 -2.31 27.05 -8.55
N SER A 162 -1.08 26.65 -8.91
CA SER A 162 -0.68 26.52 -10.32
C SER A 162 -1.43 25.39 -11.04
N GLU A 163 -1.75 24.30 -10.34
CA GLU A 163 -2.57 23.19 -10.86
C GLU A 163 -4.03 23.63 -11.07
N GLU A 164 -4.62 24.38 -10.13
CA GLU A 164 -5.94 25.01 -10.28
C GLU A 164 -5.99 25.93 -11.51
N GLN A 165 -4.96 26.76 -11.71
CA GLN A 165 -4.86 27.64 -12.88
C GLN A 165 -4.80 26.82 -14.18
N LEU A 166 -3.91 25.83 -14.28
CA LEU A 166 -3.79 24.97 -15.46
C LEU A 166 -5.06 24.14 -15.71
N SER A 167 -5.72 23.68 -14.65
CA SER A 167 -7.01 22.99 -14.71
C SER A 167 -8.12 23.91 -15.25
N SER A 168 -8.13 25.19 -14.86
CA SER A 168 -9.06 26.19 -15.41
C SER A 168 -8.82 26.47 -16.90
N GLN A 169 -7.55 26.58 -17.31
CA GLN A 169 -7.18 26.73 -18.72
C GLN A 169 -7.56 25.50 -19.54
N LEU A 170 -7.30 24.29 -19.02
CA LEU A 170 -7.67 23.03 -19.67
C LEU A 170 -9.19 22.87 -19.83
N LYS A 171 -9.98 23.34 -18.85
CA LYS A 171 -11.46 23.39 -18.97
C LYS A 171 -11.88 24.34 -20.08
N SER A 172 -11.38 25.58 -20.10
CA SER A 172 -11.71 26.55 -21.16
C SER A 172 -11.30 26.06 -22.56
N VAL A 173 -10.13 25.42 -22.71
CA VAL A 173 -9.70 24.83 -23.99
C VAL A 173 -10.58 23.65 -24.40
N LYS A 174 -11.02 22.81 -23.45
CA LYS A 174 -12.00 21.73 -23.72
C LYS A 174 -13.36 22.29 -24.13
N GLU A 175 -13.85 23.34 -23.48
CA GLU A 175 -15.09 24.04 -23.83
C GLU A 175 -15.02 24.65 -25.23
N GLN A 176 -13.91 25.33 -25.56
CA GLN A 176 -13.65 25.86 -26.90
C GLN A 176 -13.58 24.74 -27.97
N PHE A 177 -12.98 23.59 -27.65
CA PHE A 177 -12.95 22.44 -28.56
C PHE A 177 -14.34 21.82 -28.74
N LEU A 178 -15.11 21.67 -27.66
CA LEU A 178 -16.49 21.17 -27.72
C LEU A 178 -17.39 22.08 -28.57
N LEU A 179 -17.28 23.41 -28.39
CA LEU A 179 -18.01 24.39 -29.20
C LEU A 179 -17.58 24.33 -30.68
N ARG A 180 -16.29 24.18 -30.98
CA ARG A 180 -15.82 23.95 -32.37
C ARG A 180 -16.34 22.63 -32.93
N LYS A 181 -16.46 21.59 -32.11
CA LYS A 181 -17.01 20.29 -32.52
C LYS A 181 -18.51 20.35 -32.79
N THR A 182 -19.30 21.06 -31.98
CA THR A 182 -20.74 21.26 -32.27
C THR A 182 -20.92 22.06 -33.55
N ASN A 183 -20.26 23.21 -33.68
CA ASN A 183 -20.37 24.04 -34.88
C ASN A 183 -19.95 23.28 -36.16
N MET A 184 -18.91 22.44 -36.08
CA MET A 184 -18.51 21.56 -37.18
C MET A 184 -19.58 20.50 -37.51
N HIS A 185 -20.23 19.92 -36.49
CA HIS A 185 -21.33 18.98 -36.69
C HIS A 185 -22.56 19.66 -37.30
N ASP A 186 -22.89 20.88 -36.87
CA ASP A 186 -23.97 21.70 -37.43
C ASP A 186 -23.69 22.01 -38.91
N HIS A 187 -22.44 22.34 -39.27
CA HIS A 187 -22.04 22.53 -40.67
C HIS A 187 -22.06 21.23 -41.49
N ILE A 188 -21.71 20.08 -40.90
CA ILE A 188 -21.84 18.78 -41.57
C ILE A 188 -23.32 18.48 -41.84
N SER A 189 -24.21 18.68 -40.87
CA SER A 189 -25.66 18.50 -41.04
C SER A 189 -26.25 19.46 -42.08
N GLN A 190 -25.76 20.71 -42.14
CA GLN A 190 -26.11 21.67 -43.20
C GLN A 190 -25.68 21.18 -44.59
N LEU A 191 -24.48 20.58 -44.71
CA LEU A 191 -23.99 19.99 -45.95
C LEU A 191 -24.72 18.68 -46.32
N GLU A 192 -25.21 17.92 -45.36
CA GLU A 192 -26.06 16.73 -45.58
C GLU A 192 -27.43 17.15 -46.11
N MET A 193 -28.12 18.11 -45.49
CA MET A 193 -29.39 18.64 -46.01
C MET A 193 -29.26 19.25 -47.42
N LEU A 194 -28.16 19.96 -47.70
CA LEU A 194 -27.89 20.49 -49.05
C LEU A 194 -27.57 19.40 -50.08
N ARG A 195 -26.99 18.25 -49.67
CA ARG A 195 -26.83 17.08 -50.55
C ARG A 195 -28.18 16.45 -50.86
N GLU A 196 -29.04 16.25 -49.86
CA GLU A 196 -30.40 15.73 -50.04
C GLU A 196 -31.24 16.63 -50.96
N GLU A 197 -31.11 17.96 -50.86
CA GLU A 197 -31.75 18.90 -51.79
C GLU A 197 -31.21 18.77 -53.22
N ILE A 198 -29.89 18.68 -53.40
CA ILE A 198 -29.26 18.47 -54.72
C ILE A 198 -29.72 17.13 -55.31
N ASP A 199 -29.71 16.05 -54.54
CA ASP A 199 -30.11 14.72 -54.99
C ASP A 199 -31.58 14.72 -55.44
N MET A 200 -32.50 15.29 -54.64
CA MET A 200 -33.89 15.52 -55.03
C MET A 200 -34.05 16.37 -56.30
N ILE A 201 -33.18 17.36 -56.53
CA ILE A 201 -33.20 18.17 -57.75
C ILE A 201 -32.68 17.37 -58.96
N THR A 202 -31.64 16.54 -58.79
CA THR A 202 -31.14 15.67 -59.86
C THR A 202 -32.11 14.56 -60.24
N GLU A 203 -32.85 13.99 -59.28
CA GLU A 203 -33.92 13.02 -59.57
C GLU A 203 -35.06 13.68 -60.38
N LYS A 204 -35.55 14.85 -59.94
CA LYS A 204 -36.56 15.63 -60.68
C LYS A 204 -36.07 16.04 -62.07
N LYS A 205 -34.77 16.36 -62.22
CA LYS A 205 -34.14 16.62 -63.50
C LYS A 205 -34.17 15.35 -64.38
N ALA A 206 -33.77 14.20 -63.85
CA ALA A 206 -33.78 12.93 -64.57
C ALA A 206 -35.21 12.47 -64.95
N ASP A 207 -36.23 12.77 -64.13
CA ASP A 207 -37.65 12.59 -64.48
C ASP A 207 -38.08 13.45 -65.67
N LEU A 208 -37.65 14.71 -65.71
CA LEU A 208 -37.93 15.62 -66.82
C LEU A 208 -37.16 15.22 -68.08
N GLU A 209 -35.90 14.81 -67.99
CA GLU A 209 -35.13 14.25 -69.11
C GLU A 209 -35.79 12.96 -69.64
N ARG A 210 -36.18 12.02 -68.76
CA ARG A 210 -36.98 10.82 -69.11
C ARG A 210 -38.41 11.12 -69.58
N ARG A 211 -38.88 12.37 -69.49
CA ARG A 211 -40.14 12.82 -70.11
C ARG A 211 -39.90 13.46 -71.47
N ILE A 212 -38.88 14.30 -71.60
CA ILE A 212 -38.45 14.88 -72.88
C ILE A 212 -38.10 13.77 -73.86
N GLU A 213 -37.33 12.77 -73.44
CA GLU A 213 -36.91 11.62 -74.25
C GLU A 213 -38.10 10.83 -74.82
N ARG A 214 -39.19 10.66 -74.05
CA ARG A 214 -40.42 10.04 -74.56
C ARG A 214 -41.13 10.95 -75.58
N MET A 215 -41.20 12.26 -75.32
CA MET A 215 -41.79 13.20 -76.29
C MET A 215 -40.98 13.28 -77.60
N THR A 216 -39.65 13.10 -77.57
CA THR A 216 -38.82 13.05 -78.79
C THR A 216 -38.99 11.73 -79.52
N GLN A 217 -39.05 10.60 -78.82
CA GLN A 217 -39.38 9.30 -79.42
C GLN A 217 -40.78 9.26 -80.04
N GLU A 218 -41.80 9.81 -79.36
CA GLU A 218 -43.17 9.95 -79.89
C GLU A 218 -43.17 10.85 -81.15
N ARG A 219 -42.45 11.98 -81.12
CA ARG A 219 -42.28 12.86 -82.29
C ARG A 219 -41.60 12.15 -83.45
N GLU A 220 -40.55 11.36 -83.20
CA GLU A 220 -39.78 10.66 -84.24
C GLU A 220 -40.58 9.50 -84.85
N GLN A 221 -41.35 8.77 -84.04
CA GLN A 221 -42.34 7.79 -84.55
C GLN A 221 -43.39 8.48 -85.44
N MET A 222 -43.89 9.65 -85.04
CA MET A 222 -44.82 10.42 -85.87
C MET A 222 -44.16 11.00 -87.13
N SER A 223 -42.85 11.30 -87.12
CA SER A 223 -42.09 11.68 -88.32
C SER A 223 -41.95 10.49 -89.27
N GLN A 224 -41.57 9.31 -88.76
CA GLN A 224 -41.48 8.10 -89.58
C GLN A 224 -42.82 7.74 -90.22
N ILE A 225 -43.92 7.78 -89.45
CA ILE A 225 -45.28 7.53 -89.99
C ILE A 225 -45.65 8.59 -91.05
N LEU A 226 -45.24 9.85 -90.89
CA LEU A 226 -45.43 10.89 -91.89
C LEU A 226 -44.60 10.61 -93.15
N GLU A 227 -43.34 10.24 -93.02
CA GLU A 227 -42.42 9.87 -94.11
C GLU A 227 -42.96 8.67 -94.90
N GLU A 228 -43.33 7.58 -94.23
CA GLU A 228 -44.00 6.41 -94.83
C GLU A 228 -45.30 6.78 -95.57
N SER A 229 -46.06 7.76 -95.03
CA SER A 229 -47.26 8.28 -95.69
C SER A 229 -46.93 9.09 -96.94
N THR A 230 -45.84 9.87 -96.93
CA THR A 230 -45.38 10.64 -98.10
C THR A 230 -44.81 9.75 -99.19
N ASP A 231 -44.05 8.71 -98.86
CA ASP A 231 -43.60 7.70 -99.83
C ASP A 231 -44.79 6.98 -100.49
N ARG A 232 -45.83 6.66 -99.69
CA ARG A 232 -47.08 6.10 -100.21
C ARG A 232 -47.81 7.07 -101.14
N ILE A 233 -47.82 8.37 -100.85
CA ILE A 233 -48.37 9.40 -101.75
C ILE A 233 -47.54 9.48 -103.05
N ILE A 234 -46.22 9.49 -102.97
CA ILE A 234 -45.31 9.52 -104.14
C ILE A 234 -45.52 8.29 -105.02
N LEU A 235 -45.69 7.10 -104.43
CA LEU A 235 -45.97 5.87 -105.16
C LEU A 235 -47.35 5.92 -105.87
N LEU A 236 -48.38 6.40 -105.19
CA LEU A 236 -49.72 6.59 -105.77
C LEU A 236 -49.73 7.65 -106.88
N GLU A 237 -48.99 8.75 -106.71
CA GLU A 237 -48.78 9.75 -107.77
C GLU A 237 -48.08 9.14 -108.98
N LYS A 238 -47.05 8.31 -108.77
CA LYS A 238 -46.33 7.62 -109.86
C LYS A 238 -47.26 6.67 -110.61
N GLN A 239 -48.06 5.87 -109.89
CA GLN A 239 -49.08 5.00 -110.49
C GLN A 239 -50.11 5.82 -111.26
N ASN A 240 -50.58 6.95 -110.73
CA ASN A 240 -51.56 7.81 -111.41
C ASN A 240 -50.97 8.41 -112.69
N LYS A 241 -49.71 8.89 -112.67
CA LYS A 241 -48.97 9.37 -113.85
C LYS A 241 -48.76 8.26 -114.90
N GLU A 242 -48.61 7.01 -114.47
CA GLU A 242 -48.53 5.84 -115.37
C GLU A 242 -49.88 5.48 -115.98
N GLN A 243 -50.98 5.57 -115.23
CA GLN A 243 -52.34 5.38 -115.76
C GLN A 243 -52.73 6.52 -116.71
N ASP A 244 -52.41 7.78 -116.39
CA ASP A 244 -52.51 8.92 -117.32
C ASP A 244 -51.76 8.65 -118.63
N PHE A 245 -50.55 8.09 -118.55
CA PHE A 245 -49.77 7.74 -119.75
C PHE A 245 -50.44 6.62 -120.56
N LYS A 246 -50.96 5.57 -119.89
CA LYS A 246 -51.73 4.49 -120.53
C LYS A 246 -53.00 5.01 -121.20
N LEU A 247 -53.77 5.86 -120.52
CA LEU A 247 -54.97 6.51 -121.07
C LEU A 247 -54.63 7.40 -122.27
N ARG A 248 -53.51 8.15 -122.23
CA ARG A 248 -53.04 8.95 -123.37
C ARG A 248 -52.61 8.09 -124.55
N ASN A 249 -51.96 6.95 -124.32
CA ASN A 249 -51.60 6.00 -125.38
C ASN A 249 -52.84 5.31 -125.96
N GLN A 250 -53.74 4.79 -125.14
CA GLN A 250 -55.03 4.24 -125.61
C GLN A 250 -55.87 5.29 -126.36
N THR A 251 -55.79 6.57 -125.97
CA THR A 251 -56.44 7.66 -126.72
C THR A 251 -55.80 7.84 -128.10
N ARG A 252 -54.46 7.84 -128.18
CA ARG A 252 -53.72 7.88 -129.47
C ARG A 252 -54.05 6.68 -130.34
N GLU A 253 -53.96 5.47 -129.80
CA GLU A 253 -54.32 4.21 -130.47
C GLU A 253 -55.77 4.25 -130.97
N MET A 254 -56.71 4.77 -130.18
CA MET A 254 -58.09 4.97 -130.60
C MET A 254 -58.25 6.04 -131.68
N ASP A 255 -57.44 7.10 -131.69
CA ASP A 255 -57.48 8.16 -132.72
C ASP A 255 -56.75 7.76 -134.01
N GLU A 256 -55.73 6.90 -133.92
CA GLU A 256 -55.07 6.20 -135.02
C GLU A 256 -56.00 5.15 -135.63
N LEU A 257 -56.69 4.35 -134.80
CA LEU A 257 -57.73 3.42 -135.24
C LEU A 257 -58.92 4.16 -135.87
N LYS A 258 -59.34 5.32 -135.33
CA LYS A 258 -60.34 6.19 -135.99
C LYS A 258 -59.84 6.71 -137.33
N HIS A 259 -58.57 7.12 -137.46
CA HIS A 259 -57.99 7.54 -138.74
C HIS A 259 -57.86 6.39 -139.74
N GLY A 260 -57.42 5.21 -139.30
CA GLY A 260 -57.35 4.01 -140.13
C GLY A 260 -58.74 3.55 -140.59
N ASN A 261 -59.73 3.59 -139.69
CA ASN A 261 -61.12 3.29 -140.00
C ASN A 261 -61.76 4.37 -140.90
N PHE A 262 -61.40 5.65 -140.74
CA PHE A 262 -61.78 6.72 -141.69
C PHE A 262 -61.18 6.49 -143.08
N GLN A 263 -59.89 6.11 -143.18
CA GLN A 263 -59.27 5.77 -144.46
C GLN A 263 -59.84 4.48 -145.07
N LEU A 264 -60.28 3.52 -144.25
CA LEU A 264 -61.00 2.32 -144.71
C LEU A 264 -62.41 2.69 -145.17
N GLN A 265 -63.12 3.56 -144.45
CA GLN A 265 -64.42 4.10 -144.88
C GLN A 265 -64.29 4.88 -146.18
N GLU A 266 -63.27 5.72 -146.35
CA GLU A 266 -63.01 6.45 -147.59
C GLU A 266 -62.71 5.48 -148.76
N LYS A 267 -61.97 4.39 -148.52
CA LYS A 267 -61.76 3.31 -149.50
C LYS A 267 -63.05 2.55 -149.81
N VAL A 268 -63.89 2.28 -148.80
CA VAL A 268 -65.21 1.64 -148.96
C VAL A 268 -66.18 2.53 -149.72
N ASP A 269 -66.19 3.84 -149.47
CA ASP A 269 -66.99 4.82 -150.21
C ASP A 269 -66.50 4.98 -151.65
N TYR A 270 -65.19 4.96 -151.88
CA TYR A 270 -64.58 4.97 -153.21
C TYR A 270 -64.92 3.70 -154.01
N LEU A 271 -64.94 2.53 -153.37
CA LEU A 271 -65.36 1.26 -153.99
C LEU A 271 -66.87 1.19 -154.21
N SER A 272 -67.67 1.63 -153.24
CA SER A 272 -69.15 1.64 -153.29
C SER A 272 -69.68 2.57 -154.39
N ARG A 273 -68.93 3.62 -154.75
CA ARG A 273 -69.26 4.50 -155.89
C ARG A 273 -69.03 3.87 -157.27
N ARG A 274 -68.50 2.63 -157.36
CA ARG A 274 -68.10 2.00 -158.64
C ARG A 274 -68.95 0.80 -159.08
N SER A 275 -69.80 0.24 -158.23
CA SER A 275 -70.64 -0.93 -158.56
C SER A 275 -72.06 -0.82 -158.00
N ASN A 276 -73.05 -1.12 -158.85
CA ASN A 276 -74.49 -1.18 -158.50
C ASN A 276 -75.04 -2.56 -158.91
N SER A 277 -76.24 -2.91 -158.41
CA SER A 277 -76.95 -4.18 -158.67
C SER A 277 -76.39 -5.43 -157.92
N PRO A 278 -77.20 -6.50 -157.71
CA PRO A 278 -77.54 -6.87 -156.33
C PRO A 278 -77.54 -8.40 -156.06
N THR A 279 -78.34 -8.81 -155.06
CA THR A 279 -78.84 -10.17 -154.76
C THR A 279 -78.00 -11.03 -153.79
N SER A 280 -78.66 -11.32 -152.66
CA SER A 280 -78.64 -12.52 -151.81
C SER A 280 -77.81 -13.75 -152.22
N LEU A 281 -77.20 -14.38 -151.20
CA LEU A 281 -77.35 -15.81 -150.81
C LEU A 281 -76.03 -16.60 -150.61
N CYS A 282 -76.06 -17.44 -149.57
CA CYS A 282 -75.31 -18.70 -149.36
C CYS A 282 -73.95 -18.70 -148.62
N HIS A 283 -73.66 -19.88 -148.04
CA HIS A 283 -72.60 -20.17 -147.09
C HIS A 283 -71.40 -20.91 -147.73
N THR A 284 -70.22 -20.75 -147.13
CA THR A 284 -69.14 -21.77 -147.01
C THR A 284 -68.29 -21.37 -145.79
N SER A 285 -67.96 -22.17 -144.77
CA SER A 285 -67.90 -23.64 -144.54
C SER A 285 -66.58 -24.33 -144.93
N LEU A 286 -65.70 -24.46 -143.92
CA LEU A 286 -64.77 -25.56 -143.60
C LEU A 286 -63.88 -26.19 -144.69
N PHE A 287 -62.56 -26.01 -144.53
CA PHE A 287 -61.50 -27.02 -144.28
C PHE A 287 -60.17 -26.25 -144.10
N ASN A 288 -59.08 -26.73 -143.47
CA ASN A 288 -58.71 -28.09 -143.05
C ASN A 288 -58.29 -28.17 -141.57
N GLU A 289 -58.40 -29.37 -141.01
CA GLU A 289 -57.81 -29.79 -139.74
C GLU A 289 -56.39 -30.36 -139.96
N ILE A 290 -55.52 -30.29 -138.94
CA ILE A 290 -54.56 -31.35 -138.61
C ILE A 290 -54.55 -31.52 -137.09
N GLU A 291 -54.58 -32.78 -136.66
CA GLU A 291 -54.57 -33.29 -135.29
C GLU A 291 -53.18 -33.85 -134.93
N MET A 292 -52.73 -33.71 -133.67
CA MET A 292 -51.79 -34.63 -133.00
C MET A 292 -51.82 -34.45 -131.47
N SER A 293 -51.80 -35.57 -130.74
CA SER A 293 -51.52 -35.69 -129.29
C SER A 293 -49.99 -35.50 -128.98
N GLU A 294 -49.46 -35.55 -127.75
CA GLU A 294 -49.95 -35.98 -126.41
C GLU A 294 -49.05 -35.40 -125.28
N ASP A 295 -49.57 -35.39 -124.04
CA ASP A 295 -48.91 -35.45 -122.71
C ASP A 295 -47.85 -34.45 -122.11
N ASP A 296 -48.12 -34.17 -120.83
CA ASP A 296 -47.27 -33.99 -119.62
C ASP A 296 -46.70 -32.65 -119.06
N MET A 297 -47.41 -32.19 -117.99
CA MET A 297 -46.92 -31.82 -116.64
C MET A 297 -46.36 -30.42 -116.21
N ARG A 298 -47.07 -29.88 -115.19
CA ARG A 298 -46.72 -28.89 -114.12
C ARG A 298 -46.66 -27.39 -114.48
N SER A 299 -47.04 -26.45 -113.59
CA SER A 299 -47.38 -26.53 -112.16
C SER A 299 -48.56 -25.61 -111.73
N TYR A 300 -49.22 -25.94 -110.60
CA TYR A 300 -50.22 -25.11 -109.89
C TYR A 300 -49.55 -23.93 -109.14
N ASN A 301 -50.16 -22.78 -108.78
CA ASN A 301 -51.54 -22.26 -108.64
C ASN A 301 -52.08 -22.15 -107.17
N SER A 302 -52.45 -20.91 -106.77
CA SER A 302 -53.38 -20.46 -105.71
C SER A 302 -53.19 -20.74 -104.19
N SER A 303 -53.23 -19.63 -103.43
CA SER A 303 -54.18 -19.32 -102.32
C SER A 303 -54.29 -20.15 -101.02
N GLN A 304 -53.87 -19.50 -99.90
CA GLN A 304 -54.72 -19.14 -98.73
C GLN A 304 -55.11 -20.14 -97.61
N CYS A 305 -54.87 -19.70 -96.35
CA CYS A 305 -55.57 -20.00 -95.06
C CYS A 305 -55.26 -21.22 -94.13
N ARG A 306 -54.77 -20.87 -92.92
CA ARG A 306 -55.22 -21.27 -91.55
C ARG A 306 -55.13 -22.73 -90.98
N SER A 307 -54.13 -22.90 -90.10
CA SER A 307 -54.29 -23.05 -88.61
C SER A 307 -54.50 -24.42 -87.91
N ARG A 308 -53.53 -24.77 -87.01
CA ARG A 308 -53.65 -25.20 -85.58
C ARG A 308 -53.39 -26.68 -85.14
N ASN A 309 -52.65 -26.80 -84.01
CA ASN A 309 -52.45 -27.95 -83.08
C ASN A 309 -51.60 -29.16 -83.60
N GLN A 310 -50.86 -29.97 -82.81
CA GLN A 310 -50.37 -29.91 -81.39
C GLN A 310 -49.35 -31.08 -81.12
N SER A 311 -48.42 -30.92 -80.13
CA SER A 311 -47.54 -31.98 -79.52
C SER A 311 -46.46 -32.66 -80.41
N GLN A 312 -45.33 -33.23 -79.94
CA GLN A 312 -44.64 -33.36 -78.62
C GLN A 312 -43.13 -33.75 -78.80
N LEU A 313 -42.26 -33.49 -77.79
CA LEU A 313 -41.13 -34.29 -77.20
C LEU A 313 -40.28 -35.30 -78.05
N ASN A 314 -39.02 -35.69 -77.74
CA ASN A 314 -37.84 -35.14 -77.01
C ASN A 314 -36.63 -36.15 -77.13
N THR A 315 -35.40 -35.71 -76.78
CA THR A 315 -34.24 -36.47 -76.19
C THR A 315 -33.48 -37.60 -76.96
N SER A 316 -32.14 -37.63 -76.78
CA SER A 316 -31.16 -38.79 -76.76
C SER A 316 -31.15 -39.87 -77.88
N GLY A 317 -30.03 -40.50 -78.28
CA GLY A 317 -28.60 -40.35 -77.93
C GLY A 317 -27.83 -41.70 -77.96
N PHE A 318 -26.50 -41.65 -78.25
CA PHE A 318 -25.43 -42.60 -77.82
C PHE A 318 -25.30 -44.02 -78.46
N HIS A 319 -24.05 -44.37 -78.87
CA HIS A 319 -23.47 -45.72 -79.13
C HIS A 319 -24.04 -46.62 -80.27
N ASP A 320 -23.33 -47.62 -80.84
CA ASP A 320 -21.87 -47.88 -81.05
C ASP A 320 -21.68 -49.06 -82.05
N MET A 321 -20.45 -49.29 -82.57
CA MET A 321 -19.97 -50.55 -83.23
C MET A 321 -20.70 -51.02 -84.53
N GLU A 322 -20.30 -52.01 -85.36
CA GLU A 322 -19.19 -53.01 -85.58
C GLU A 322 -19.36 -53.47 -87.09
N ASP A 323 -18.46 -54.00 -87.93
CA ASP A 323 -16.98 -54.19 -88.01
C ASP A 323 -16.58 -54.49 -89.51
N ASP A 324 -15.74 -55.52 -89.82
CA ASP A 324 -15.45 -56.23 -91.11
C ASP A 324 -14.30 -55.76 -92.07
N GLU A 325 -13.07 -56.15 -91.72
CA GLU A 325 -11.97 -56.84 -92.51
C GLU A 325 -11.60 -56.42 -93.99
N ILE A 326 -10.36 -55.96 -94.31
CA ILE A 326 -9.08 -56.70 -94.67
C ILE A 326 -9.12 -57.33 -96.09
N GLU A 327 -8.14 -57.30 -97.03
CA GLU A 327 -6.64 -57.18 -97.12
C GLU A 327 -6.26 -56.27 -98.36
N CYS A 328 -5.05 -56.08 -98.96
CA CYS A 328 -3.64 -56.54 -98.84
C CYS A 328 -2.60 -55.56 -99.51
N ASP A 329 -1.37 -55.54 -98.95
CA ASP A 329 0.03 -55.29 -99.44
C ASP A 329 0.42 -54.61 -100.80
N ASP A 330 1.13 -53.46 -100.71
CA ASP A 330 2.58 -53.18 -101.01
C ASP A 330 3.35 -53.74 -102.27
N PRO A 331 4.52 -53.16 -102.73
CA PRO A 331 5.23 -51.94 -102.27
C PRO A 331 5.95 -51.01 -103.33
N ASP A 332 6.39 -49.84 -102.83
CA ASP A 332 7.69 -49.13 -103.07
C ASP A 332 7.96 -48.04 -104.17
N ILE A 333 8.85 -47.12 -103.74
CA ILE A 333 9.75 -46.09 -104.34
C ILE A 333 9.28 -44.68 -104.81
N THR A 334 9.83 -43.65 -104.14
CA THR A 334 9.92 -42.20 -104.47
C THR A 334 8.62 -41.38 -104.52
N ASP A 335 8.08 -40.77 -103.45
CA ASP A 335 8.55 -40.42 -102.08
C ASP A 335 9.38 -39.13 -101.91
N GLU A 336 10.60 -39.02 -102.47
CA GLU A 336 11.49 -37.83 -102.27
C GLU A 336 10.80 -36.47 -102.52
N ASN A 337 9.92 -36.40 -103.53
CA ASN A 337 9.31 -35.15 -103.96
C ASN A 337 8.14 -34.70 -103.05
N GLU A 338 7.54 -35.60 -102.26
CA GLU A 338 6.50 -35.23 -101.29
C GLU A 338 7.14 -34.83 -99.95
N GLU A 339 8.20 -35.51 -99.50
CA GLU A 339 9.02 -35.03 -98.37
C GLU A 339 9.62 -33.65 -98.66
N LEU A 340 10.13 -33.41 -99.87
CA LEU A 340 10.62 -32.08 -100.28
C LEU A 340 9.53 -31.00 -100.21
N MET A 341 8.27 -31.33 -100.52
CA MET A 341 7.15 -30.37 -100.37
C MET A 341 6.75 -30.16 -98.90
N LYS A 342 6.76 -31.22 -98.07
CA LYS A 342 6.51 -31.13 -96.63
C LYS A 342 7.56 -30.26 -95.94
N LEU A 343 8.85 -30.57 -96.13
CA LEU A 343 9.98 -29.79 -95.63
C LEU A 343 9.96 -28.34 -96.14
N ARG A 344 9.56 -28.11 -97.40
CA ARG A 344 9.41 -26.76 -97.94
C ARG A 344 8.29 -25.97 -97.24
N ASN A 345 7.18 -26.62 -96.91
CA ASN A 345 6.10 -25.98 -96.15
C ASN A 345 6.52 -25.71 -94.70
N GLU A 346 7.20 -26.65 -94.03
CA GLU A 346 7.79 -26.40 -92.71
C GLU A 346 8.77 -25.20 -92.72
N ILE A 347 9.55 -25.03 -93.80
CA ILE A 347 10.43 -23.87 -93.99
C ILE A 347 9.62 -22.56 -94.17
N VAL A 348 8.43 -22.59 -94.77
CA VAL A 348 7.50 -21.45 -94.82
C VAL A 348 6.94 -21.15 -93.43
N ASP A 349 6.49 -22.17 -92.69
CA ASP A 349 5.90 -22.01 -91.37
C ASP A 349 6.93 -21.48 -90.35
N VAL A 350 8.17 -21.98 -90.40
CA VAL A 350 9.29 -21.47 -89.60
C VAL A 350 9.65 -20.04 -90.01
N TYR A 351 9.64 -19.71 -91.31
CA TYR A 351 9.86 -18.33 -91.78
C TYR A 351 8.78 -17.39 -91.21
N HIS A 352 7.50 -17.80 -91.27
CA HIS A 352 6.37 -17.00 -90.81
C HIS A 352 6.33 -16.85 -89.27
N GLN A 353 6.67 -17.91 -88.52
CA GLN A 353 6.89 -17.82 -87.06
C GLN A 353 8.05 -16.88 -86.69
N LEU A 354 9.15 -16.88 -87.45
CA LEU A 354 10.27 -15.98 -87.25
C LEU A 354 9.91 -14.52 -87.55
N GLU A 355 9.10 -14.25 -88.58
CA GLU A 355 8.54 -12.92 -88.83
C GLU A 355 7.58 -12.49 -87.72
N LEU A 356 6.66 -13.35 -87.28
CA LEU A 356 5.75 -13.10 -86.14
C LEU A 356 6.50 -12.77 -84.86
N MET A 357 7.57 -13.50 -84.51
CA MET A 357 8.42 -13.17 -83.36
C MET A 357 9.19 -11.86 -83.57
N CYS A 358 9.69 -11.57 -84.78
CA CYS A 358 10.28 -10.27 -85.10
C CYS A 358 9.27 -9.12 -84.96
N GLU A 359 8.01 -9.33 -85.31
CA GLU A 359 6.95 -8.33 -85.23
C GLU A 359 6.48 -8.13 -83.78
N GLN A 360 6.31 -9.19 -83.00
CA GLN A 360 6.06 -9.10 -81.55
C GLN A 360 7.18 -8.32 -80.82
N LEU A 361 8.44 -8.57 -81.16
CA LEU A 361 9.59 -7.82 -80.65
C LEU A 361 9.62 -6.35 -81.11
N ARG A 362 8.98 -6.00 -82.24
CA ARG A 362 8.79 -4.59 -82.68
C ARG A 362 7.60 -3.93 -82.00
N GLN A 363 6.51 -4.66 -81.76
CA GLN A 363 5.33 -4.17 -81.03
C GLN A 363 5.68 -3.83 -79.57
N GLN A 364 6.42 -4.71 -78.86
CA GLN A 364 6.96 -4.39 -77.53
C GLN A 364 7.93 -3.20 -77.53
N ARG A 365 8.49 -2.84 -78.69
CA ARG A 365 9.37 -1.67 -78.86
C ARG A 365 8.61 -0.35 -79.03
N GLY A 366 7.28 -0.37 -79.14
CA GLY A 366 6.42 0.81 -79.30
C GLY A 366 6.53 1.52 -80.66
N SER A 367 7.10 0.87 -81.67
CA SER A 367 7.43 1.49 -82.96
C SER A 367 6.41 1.11 -84.04
N CYS A 368 5.28 1.80 -84.07
CA CYS A 368 4.19 1.58 -85.04
C CYS A 368 4.53 2.09 -86.45
N SER A 369 5.39 1.36 -87.17
CA SER A 369 5.56 1.47 -88.62
C SER A 369 4.88 0.28 -89.30
N SER A 370 3.68 0.49 -89.86
CA SER A 370 2.91 -0.56 -90.54
C SER A 370 3.60 -1.03 -91.82
N SER A 371 4.29 -2.16 -91.75
CA SER A 371 4.74 -2.93 -92.91
C SER A 371 3.68 -3.98 -93.20
N SER A 372 3.05 -3.92 -94.37
CA SER A 372 2.08 -4.93 -94.80
C SER A 372 2.82 -6.22 -95.16
N SER A 373 2.63 -7.27 -94.37
CA SER A 373 3.08 -8.62 -94.72
C SER A 373 2.29 -9.12 -95.93
N GLU A 374 2.95 -9.20 -97.09
CA GLU A 374 2.41 -9.92 -98.25
C GLU A 374 2.53 -11.43 -97.98
N GLU A 375 1.50 -12.22 -98.29
CA GLU A 375 1.52 -13.67 -98.08
C GLU A 375 2.47 -14.36 -99.07
N ILE A 376 3.72 -14.61 -98.63
CA ILE A 376 4.75 -15.27 -99.42
C ILE A 376 4.43 -16.77 -99.54
N SER A 377 3.67 -17.13 -100.59
CA SER A 377 3.39 -18.52 -100.94
C SER A 377 4.68 -19.32 -101.13
N SER A 378 4.67 -20.63 -100.83
CA SER A 378 5.86 -21.51 -100.80
C SER A 378 6.70 -21.45 -102.08
N ALA A 379 6.07 -21.14 -103.22
CA ALA A 379 6.69 -20.84 -104.50
C ALA A 379 7.83 -19.79 -104.47
N GLN A 380 7.83 -18.85 -103.52
CA GLN A 380 8.57 -17.60 -103.60
C GLN A 380 9.79 -17.48 -102.66
N ILE A 381 9.97 -18.36 -101.67
CA ILE A 381 11.12 -18.29 -100.75
C ILE A 381 12.44 -18.51 -101.50
N LYS A 382 13.29 -17.47 -101.51
CA LYS A 382 14.63 -17.51 -102.09
C LYS A 382 15.68 -17.82 -101.02
N VAL A 383 16.73 -18.54 -101.42
CA VAL A 383 17.89 -18.82 -100.57
C VAL A 383 18.44 -17.52 -99.99
N GLY A 384 18.51 -17.44 -98.66
CA GLY A 384 18.95 -16.25 -97.92
C GLY A 384 17.84 -15.44 -97.24
N MET A 385 16.56 -15.58 -97.60
CA MET A 385 15.48 -14.82 -96.96
C MET A 385 15.34 -15.16 -95.47
N LEU A 386 15.29 -16.46 -95.14
CA LEU A 386 15.25 -16.95 -93.76
C LEU A 386 16.53 -16.57 -92.99
N THR A 387 17.68 -16.47 -93.66
CA THR A 387 18.94 -15.98 -93.09
C THR A 387 18.86 -14.49 -92.73
N GLU A 388 18.23 -13.66 -93.58
CA GLU A 388 18.05 -12.24 -93.31
C GLU A 388 17.01 -11.97 -92.21
N VAL A 389 15.92 -12.75 -92.15
CA VAL A 389 14.98 -12.70 -91.00
C VAL A 389 15.66 -13.16 -89.70
N MET A 390 16.42 -14.25 -89.71
CA MET A 390 17.20 -14.68 -88.53
C MET A 390 18.24 -13.64 -88.08
N LYS A 391 18.84 -12.91 -89.04
CA LYS A 391 19.76 -11.79 -88.79
C LYS A 391 19.04 -10.56 -88.26
N GLN A 392 17.83 -10.27 -88.74
CA GLN A 392 16.94 -9.26 -88.16
C GLN A 392 16.52 -9.65 -86.74
N MET A 393 16.13 -10.89 -86.47
CA MET A 393 15.75 -11.36 -85.13
C MET A 393 16.94 -11.31 -84.16
N ARG A 394 18.12 -11.80 -84.57
CA ARG A 394 19.36 -11.66 -83.81
C ARG A 394 19.73 -10.19 -83.57
N GLY A 395 19.47 -9.31 -84.54
CA GLY A 395 19.62 -7.86 -84.42
C GLY A 395 18.68 -7.27 -83.38
N LEU A 396 17.38 -7.58 -83.45
CA LEU A 396 16.34 -7.14 -82.51
C LEU A 396 16.61 -7.63 -81.09
N ILE A 397 16.97 -8.90 -80.91
CA ILE A 397 17.34 -9.49 -79.61
C ILE A 397 18.59 -8.80 -79.05
N HIS A 398 19.62 -8.60 -79.86
CA HIS A 398 20.82 -7.88 -79.44
C HIS A 398 20.48 -6.42 -79.06
N ASP A 399 19.61 -5.75 -79.80
CA ASP A 399 19.12 -4.40 -79.49
C ASP A 399 18.23 -4.33 -78.24
N PHE A 400 17.51 -5.42 -77.91
CA PHE A 400 16.74 -5.57 -76.66
C PHE A 400 17.69 -5.66 -75.47
N MET A 401 18.62 -6.62 -75.51
CA MET A 401 19.68 -6.79 -74.49
C MET A 401 20.55 -5.53 -74.34
N ARG A 402 20.74 -4.77 -75.42
CA ARG A 402 21.48 -3.49 -75.42
C ARG A 402 20.65 -2.30 -74.91
N LYS A 403 19.32 -2.43 -74.82
CA LYS A 403 18.43 -1.52 -74.08
C LYS A 403 18.33 -1.90 -72.59
N ASP A 404 18.26 -3.17 -72.25
CA ASP A 404 18.26 -3.61 -70.83
C ASP A 404 19.57 -3.22 -70.12
N SER A 405 20.70 -3.31 -70.84
CA SER A 405 22.01 -2.80 -70.37
C SER A 405 22.22 -1.29 -70.56
N ARG A 406 21.23 -0.56 -71.12
CA ARG A 406 21.22 0.90 -71.26
C ARG A 406 19.82 1.47 -71.03
N LYS A 407 19.39 1.53 -69.77
CA LYS A 407 18.12 2.15 -69.33
C LYS A 407 17.91 3.53 -69.97
N ILE A 408 17.18 3.54 -71.09
CA ILE A 408 16.65 4.72 -71.77
C ILE A 408 15.31 4.30 -72.34
N CYS A 409 14.27 4.46 -71.53
CA CYS A 409 12.91 4.46 -72.03
C CYS A 409 12.67 5.75 -72.82
N LEU A 410 11.88 5.69 -73.89
CA LEU A 410 11.52 6.86 -74.71
C LEU A 410 10.01 7.01 -74.91
N ALA A 411 9.22 6.09 -74.35
CA ALA A 411 7.76 6.17 -74.22
C ALA A 411 7.32 6.25 -72.73
N CYS A 412 8.27 6.13 -71.81
CA CYS A 412 8.16 6.38 -70.39
C CYS A 412 9.37 7.22 -69.95
N GLY A 413 9.24 8.03 -68.90
CA GLY A 413 10.18 9.10 -68.54
C GLY A 413 11.57 8.68 -68.05
N ASP A 414 11.82 7.37 -67.89
CA ASP A 414 13.01 6.77 -67.25
C ASP A 414 14.29 6.96 -68.10
N GLY A 415 14.74 8.20 -68.16
CA GLY A 415 16.10 8.59 -68.47
C GLY A 415 16.98 8.59 -67.22
N PRO A 416 18.31 8.73 -67.37
CA PRO A 416 19.25 8.71 -66.25
C PRO A 416 18.94 9.76 -65.17
N THR A 417 18.27 10.86 -65.52
CA THR A 417 17.79 11.89 -64.60
C THR A 417 16.64 11.45 -63.70
N GLU A 418 15.69 10.65 -64.20
CA GLU A 418 14.55 10.17 -63.39
C GLU A 418 15.04 9.07 -62.44
N ARG A 419 15.90 8.17 -62.92
CA ARG A 419 16.66 7.24 -62.08
C ARG A 419 17.53 7.95 -61.02
N GLU A 420 18.29 8.98 -61.40
CA GLU A 420 19.07 9.77 -60.44
C GLU A 420 18.18 10.46 -59.41
N ASN A 421 16.99 10.94 -59.80
CA ASN A 421 16.06 11.58 -58.89
C ASN A 421 15.46 10.56 -57.91
N LEU A 422 15.11 9.35 -58.38
CA LEU A 422 14.72 8.24 -57.51
C LEU A 422 15.87 7.80 -56.58
N GLU A 423 17.11 7.75 -57.05
CA GLU A 423 18.27 7.42 -56.21
C GLU A 423 18.56 8.54 -55.17
N LYS A 424 18.33 9.82 -55.50
CA LYS A 424 18.36 10.96 -54.56
C LYS A 424 17.19 10.92 -53.57
N GLU A 425 16.00 10.54 -54.01
CA GLU A 425 14.80 10.44 -53.17
C GLU A 425 14.88 9.24 -52.22
N ILE A 426 15.45 8.13 -52.67
CA ILE A 426 15.83 6.97 -51.82
C ILE A 426 16.92 7.39 -50.81
N ALA A 427 17.90 8.21 -51.19
CA ALA A 427 18.89 8.74 -50.25
C ALA A 427 18.24 9.68 -49.20
N VAL A 428 17.38 10.61 -49.63
CA VAL A 428 16.67 11.55 -48.73
C VAL A 428 15.70 10.82 -47.79
N THR A 429 14.98 9.80 -48.27
CA THR A 429 14.09 8.98 -47.43
C THR A 429 14.85 8.03 -46.52
N LYS A 430 16.01 7.51 -46.94
CA LYS A 430 16.93 6.82 -46.02
C LYS A 430 17.43 7.78 -44.94
N ASP A 431 17.80 9.01 -45.29
CA ASP A 431 18.23 10.03 -44.32
C ASP A 431 17.09 10.45 -43.37
N THR A 432 15.82 10.49 -43.79
CA THR A 432 14.70 10.75 -42.88
C THR A 432 14.47 9.56 -41.95
N VAL A 433 14.53 8.33 -42.47
CA VAL A 433 14.42 7.10 -41.65
C VAL A 433 15.57 7.01 -40.63
N GLU A 434 16.82 7.30 -41.01
CA GLU A 434 17.93 7.32 -40.07
C GLU A 434 17.79 8.45 -39.04
N ARG A 435 17.30 9.63 -39.42
CA ARG A 435 16.98 10.71 -38.46
C ARG A 435 15.87 10.29 -37.49
N MET A 436 14.81 9.63 -37.97
CA MET A 436 13.75 9.07 -37.13
C MET A 436 14.25 7.95 -36.21
N GLN A 437 15.18 7.11 -36.67
CA GLN A 437 15.82 6.09 -35.82
C GLN A 437 16.73 6.69 -34.76
N ARG A 438 17.44 7.79 -35.06
CA ARG A 438 18.24 8.52 -34.07
C ARG A 438 17.35 9.18 -33.02
N THR A 439 16.28 9.89 -33.43
CA THR A 439 15.35 10.49 -32.46
C THR A 439 14.55 9.45 -31.68
N LEU A 440 14.25 8.27 -32.24
CA LEU A 440 13.68 7.15 -31.48
C LEU A 440 14.66 6.65 -30.40
N ARG A 441 15.94 6.43 -30.72
CA ARG A 441 16.95 6.03 -29.71
C ARG A 441 17.12 7.08 -28.62
N GLU A 442 17.17 8.36 -28.98
CA GLU A 442 17.18 9.47 -28.01
C GLU A 442 15.94 9.44 -27.10
N LYS A 443 14.76 9.11 -27.63
CA LYS A 443 13.54 8.93 -26.81
C LYS A 443 13.60 7.67 -25.96
N ASP A 444 14.15 6.56 -26.44
CA ASP A 444 14.33 5.33 -25.67
C ASP A 444 15.31 5.53 -24.51
N ASP A 445 16.39 6.29 -24.71
CA ASP A 445 17.38 6.60 -23.65
C ASP A 445 16.82 7.62 -22.62
N ILE A 446 15.99 8.58 -23.07
CA ILE A 446 15.19 9.42 -22.17
C ILE A 446 14.17 8.58 -21.39
N LEU A 447 13.52 7.59 -22.03
CA LEU A 447 12.59 6.70 -21.34
C LEU A 447 13.30 5.80 -20.31
N LYS A 448 14.48 5.26 -20.61
CA LYS A 448 15.31 4.50 -19.65
C LYS A 448 15.64 5.34 -18.42
N THR A 449 16.22 6.51 -18.62
CA THR A 449 16.55 7.43 -17.51
C THR A 449 15.33 7.86 -16.72
N LYS A 450 14.15 8.03 -17.35
CA LYS A 450 12.89 8.26 -16.62
C LYS A 450 12.36 7.02 -15.90
N THR A 451 12.54 5.80 -16.41
CA THR A 451 12.22 4.59 -15.65
C THR A 451 13.16 4.37 -14.46
N GLU A 452 14.45 4.72 -14.61
CA GLU A 452 15.43 4.71 -13.52
C GLU A 452 15.05 5.74 -12.45
N GLU A 453 14.75 7.00 -12.83
CA GLU A 453 14.22 8.01 -11.89
C GLU A 453 12.94 7.55 -11.17
N ILE A 454 12.02 6.88 -11.86
CA ILE A 454 10.79 6.33 -11.25
C ILE A 454 11.10 5.21 -10.26
N VAL A 455 12.04 4.32 -10.56
CA VAL A 455 12.49 3.27 -9.62
C VAL A 455 13.18 3.89 -8.41
N ASP A 456 14.03 4.90 -8.62
CA ASP A 456 14.73 5.64 -7.56
C ASP A 456 13.76 6.38 -6.63
N LEU A 457 12.74 7.03 -7.19
CA LEU A 457 11.68 7.72 -6.44
C LEU A 457 10.75 6.74 -5.74
N SER A 458 10.45 5.58 -6.35
CA SER A 458 9.69 4.49 -5.72
C SER A 458 10.46 3.89 -4.53
N GLY A 459 11.78 3.66 -4.68
CA GLY A 459 12.66 3.23 -3.60
C GLY A 459 12.67 4.24 -2.44
N LYS A 460 12.85 5.53 -2.74
CA LYS A 460 12.78 6.62 -1.75
C LYS A 460 11.40 6.70 -1.07
N LEU A 461 10.31 6.50 -1.82
CA LEU A 461 8.95 6.45 -1.27
C LEU A 461 8.75 5.25 -0.34
N THR A 462 9.20 4.05 -0.72
CA THR A 462 9.09 2.86 0.16
C THR A 462 9.93 2.99 1.43
N ILE A 463 11.13 3.56 1.35
CA ILE A 463 11.95 3.88 2.54
C ILE A 463 11.23 4.90 3.43
N LYS A 464 10.68 5.99 2.86
CA LYS A 464 9.92 6.98 3.64
C LYS A 464 8.61 6.43 4.18
N GLN A 465 7.97 5.47 3.53
CA GLN A 465 6.79 4.79 4.03
C GLN A 465 7.13 3.88 5.24
N ALA A 466 8.31 3.25 5.24
CA ALA A 466 8.81 2.44 6.36
C ALA A 466 9.36 3.30 7.52
N GLU A 467 10.02 4.42 7.24
CA GLU A 467 10.35 5.43 8.26
C GLU A 467 9.08 5.99 8.90
N LEU A 468 8.05 6.30 8.10
CA LEU A 468 6.75 6.73 8.61
C LEU A 468 6.11 5.64 9.46
N SER A 469 6.01 4.38 9.01
CA SER A 469 5.42 3.32 9.84
C SER A 469 6.19 3.10 11.13
N SER A 470 7.53 3.14 11.11
CA SER A 470 8.36 3.07 12.32
C SER A 470 8.08 4.22 13.30
N VAL A 471 7.91 5.46 12.79
CA VAL A 471 7.58 6.63 13.63
C VAL A 471 6.12 6.62 14.07
N GLU A 472 5.20 6.02 13.30
CA GLU A 472 3.81 5.78 13.72
C GLU A 472 3.73 4.68 14.80
N GLU A 473 4.54 3.63 14.69
CA GLU A 473 4.71 2.59 15.71
C GLU A 473 5.35 3.18 16.99
N GLU A 474 6.42 3.96 16.90
CA GLU A 474 6.99 4.69 18.05
C GLU A 474 6.00 5.67 18.67
N ARG A 475 5.26 6.44 17.84
CA ARG A 475 4.19 7.34 18.30
C ARG A 475 3.12 6.57 19.05
N ASP A 476 2.65 5.44 18.52
CA ASP A 476 1.54 4.71 19.09
C ASP A 476 1.96 3.82 20.27
N LEU A 477 3.22 3.38 20.32
CA LEU A 477 3.88 2.89 21.55
C LEU A 477 3.90 3.99 22.61
N LEU A 478 4.49 5.16 22.33
CA LEU A 478 4.51 6.30 23.25
C LEU A 478 3.10 6.80 23.63
N ARG A 479 2.09 6.56 22.80
CA ARG A 479 0.69 6.90 23.06
C ARG A 479 -0.04 5.81 23.86
N CYS A 480 0.37 4.56 23.75
CA CYS A 480 0.02 3.50 24.69
C CYS A 480 0.70 3.80 26.02
N ASP A 481 2.02 4.01 26.07
CA ASP A 481 2.76 4.46 27.25
C ASP A 481 2.17 5.73 27.87
N LEU A 482 1.62 6.69 27.10
CA LEU A 482 0.95 7.87 27.68
C LEU A 482 -0.45 7.58 28.23
N LYS A 483 -1.20 6.61 27.68
CA LYS A 483 -2.44 6.10 28.30
C LYS A 483 -2.11 5.28 29.54
N ASP A 484 -1.12 4.41 29.43
CA ASP A 484 -0.65 3.48 30.43
C ASP A 484 0.24 4.15 31.46
N THR A 485 0.67 5.41 31.27
CA THR A 485 1.20 6.30 32.32
C THR A 485 0.20 7.34 32.79
N HIS A 486 -0.96 7.54 32.16
CA HIS A 486 -2.10 8.13 32.88
C HIS A 486 -2.72 7.07 33.81
N LEU A 487 -2.99 5.87 33.29
CA LEU A 487 -3.44 4.71 34.05
C LEU A 487 -2.39 4.27 35.07
N SER A 488 -1.11 4.08 34.74
CA SER A 488 -0.13 3.73 35.78
C SER A 488 0.23 4.89 36.70
N ARG A 489 0.14 6.18 36.31
CA ARG A 489 0.27 7.27 37.30
C ARG A 489 -0.91 7.30 38.24
N ASP A 490 -2.14 7.15 37.74
CA ASP A 490 -3.33 7.10 38.58
C ASP A 490 -3.35 5.82 39.43
N GLU A 491 -2.95 4.67 38.92
CA GLU A 491 -2.79 3.42 39.67
C GLU A 491 -1.61 3.46 40.65
N ILE A 492 -0.46 4.08 40.33
CA ILE A 492 0.63 4.29 41.29
C ILE A 492 0.15 5.26 42.37
N VAL A 493 -0.68 6.24 42.03
CA VAL A 493 -1.32 7.14 42.99
C VAL A 493 -2.41 6.44 43.81
N THR A 494 -3.20 5.49 43.28
CA THR A 494 -4.13 4.69 44.09
C THR A 494 -3.35 3.69 44.95
N LYS A 495 -2.42 2.91 44.41
CA LYS A 495 -1.55 1.98 45.15
C LYS A 495 -0.74 2.70 46.24
N ALA A 496 -0.28 3.94 46.00
CA ALA A 496 0.37 4.75 47.03
C ALA A 496 -0.60 5.32 48.07
N ARG A 497 -1.85 5.65 47.69
CA ARG A 497 -2.91 6.01 48.66
C ARG A 497 -3.31 4.80 49.50
N GLU A 498 -3.52 3.64 48.88
CA GLU A 498 -3.83 2.35 49.52
C GLU A 498 -2.71 1.94 50.48
N ALA A 499 -1.44 1.97 50.06
CA ALA A 499 -0.30 1.66 50.92
C ALA A 499 -0.15 2.68 52.08
N ARG A 500 -0.41 3.96 51.83
CA ARG A 500 -0.47 5.00 52.89
C ARG A 500 -1.61 4.72 53.87
N ASP A 501 -2.80 4.38 53.37
CA ASP A 501 -4.01 4.23 54.18
C ASP A 501 -4.00 2.92 54.97
N GLU A 502 -3.38 1.86 54.42
CA GLU A 502 -3.03 0.64 55.15
C GLU A 502 -1.93 0.90 56.19
N ALA A 503 -0.91 1.71 55.90
CA ALA A 503 0.09 2.10 56.89
C ALA A 503 -0.51 2.98 58.01
N VAL A 504 -1.45 3.86 57.69
CA VAL A 504 -2.23 4.65 58.67
C VAL A 504 -3.15 3.76 59.49
N ALA A 505 -3.81 2.76 58.90
CA ALA A 505 -4.62 1.78 59.61
C ALA A 505 -3.75 0.94 60.56
N ARG A 506 -2.61 0.39 60.09
CA ARG A 506 -1.64 -0.33 60.93
C ARG A 506 -1.11 0.54 62.06
N LYS A 507 -0.78 1.81 61.79
CA LYS A 507 -0.39 2.79 62.81
C LYS A 507 -1.50 2.97 63.85
N HIS A 508 -2.75 3.17 63.42
CA HIS A 508 -3.87 3.37 64.34
C HIS A 508 -4.15 2.14 65.21
N THR A 509 -4.04 0.93 64.67
CA THR A 509 -4.10 -0.32 65.44
C THR A 509 -3.03 -0.36 66.53
N LEU A 510 -1.77 -0.03 66.18
CA LEU A 510 -0.66 0.02 67.14
C LEU A 510 -0.82 1.14 68.17
N GLU A 511 -1.37 2.30 67.81
CA GLU A 511 -1.72 3.37 68.76
C GLU A 511 -2.81 2.90 69.75
N VAL A 512 -3.80 2.14 69.28
CA VAL A 512 -4.85 1.54 70.14
C VAL A 512 -4.30 0.42 71.03
N GLU A 513 -3.37 -0.39 70.56
CA GLU A 513 -2.69 -1.43 71.36
C GLU A 513 -1.74 -0.81 72.40
N LEU A 514 -1.03 0.27 72.05
CA LEU A 514 -0.23 1.05 72.98
C LEU A 514 -1.10 1.74 74.04
N ALA A 515 -2.28 2.23 73.66
CA ALA A 515 -3.26 2.75 74.62
C ALA A 515 -3.79 1.66 75.58
N LYS A 516 -4.13 0.46 75.08
CA LYS A 516 -4.56 -0.69 75.89
C LYS A 516 -3.49 -1.12 76.89
N THR A 517 -2.28 -1.40 76.41
CA THR A 517 -1.15 -1.80 77.26
C THR A 517 -0.75 -0.73 78.29
N ARG A 518 -0.91 0.55 77.96
CA ARG A 518 -0.77 1.65 78.93
C ARG A 518 -1.87 1.64 80.00
N ILE A 519 -3.12 1.37 79.63
CA ILE A 519 -4.24 1.22 80.57
C ILE A 519 -4.01 -0.02 81.47
N GLU A 520 -3.57 -1.14 80.90
CA GLU A 520 -3.21 -2.37 81.64
C GLU A 520 -2.05 -2.13 82.62
N MET A 521 -1.02 -1.39 82.22
CA MET A 521 0.07 -0.96 83.11
C MET A 521 -0.44 -0.06 84.24
N MET A 522 -1.31 0.91 83.96
CA MET A 522 -1.92 1.76 85.00
C MET A 522 -2.79 0.96 85.96
N ASN A 523 -3.54 -0.02 85.46
CA ASN A 523 -4.43 -0.89 86.26
C ASN A 523 -3.63 -1.85 87.15
N THR A 524 -2.59 -2.50 86.62
CA THR A 524 -1.70 -3.35 87.42
C THR A 524 -0.88 -2.54 88.45
N ASN A 525 -0.53 -1.30 88.15
CA ASN A 525 0.07 -0.40 89.12
C ASN A 525 -0.91 0.03 90.24
N SER A 526 -2.20 0.24 89.93
CA SER A 526 -3.23 0.44 90.96
C SER A 526 -3.34 -0.77 91.88
N GLN A 527 -3.48 -1.97 91.30
CA GLN A 527 -3.54 -3.23 92.05
C GLN A 527 -2.29 -3.48 92.91
N LEU A 528 -1.10 -3.08 92.44
CA LEU A 528 0.13 -3.15 93.22
C LEU A 528 0.13 -2.15 94.39
N ILE A 529 -0.36 -0.91 94.19
CA ILE A 529 -0.51 0.08 95.26
C ILE A 529 -1.52 -0.40 96.30
N GLU A 530 -2.66 -0.92 95.87
CA GLU A 530 -3.70 -1.51 96.72
C GLU A 530 -3.16 -2.71 97.54
N ALA A 531 -2.39 -3.60 96.91
CA ALA A 531 -1.73 -4.72 97.60
C ALA A 531 -0.63 -4.28 98.58
N ILE A 532 0.10 -3.19 98.26
CA ILE A 532 1.07 -2.58 99.19
C ILE A 532 0.34 -1.94 100.38
N GLN A 533 -0.77 -1.24 100.16
CA GLN A 533 -1.60 -0.66 101.22
C GLN A 533 -2.15 -1.76 102.15
N GLN A 534 -2.76 -2.81 101.60
CA GLN A 534 -3.23 -3.97 102.39
C GLN A 534 -2.09 -4.63 103.16
N LYS A 535 -0.89 -4.76 102.57
CA LYS A 535 0.28 -5.29 103.28
C LYS A 535 0.74 -4.38 104.43
N LEU A 536 0.73 -3.06 104.24
CA LEU A 536 1.08 -2.07 105.26
C LEU A 536 0.06 -2.05 106.41
N GLU A 537 -1.24 -2.14 106.10
CA GLU A 537 -2.31 -2.29 107.10
C GLU A 537 -2.13 -3.59 107.91
N LEU A 538 -1.79 -4.70 107.24
CA LEU A 538 -1.52 -5.98 107.92
C LEU A 538 -0.23 -5.95 108.76
N SER A 539 0.84 -5.28 108.32
CA SER A 539 2.04 -5.11 109.16
C SER A 539 1.78 -4.19 110.35
N GLN A 540 1.04 -3.09 110.17
CA GLN A 540 0.65 -2.20 111.27
C GLN A 540 -0.26 -2.92 112.28
N GLN A 541 -1.16 -3.79 111.81
CA GLN A 541 -1.94 -4.67 112.69
C GLN A 541 -1.03 -5.65 113.45
N LEU A 542 -0.05 -6.29 112.79
CA LEU A 542 0.90 -7.20 113.45
C LEU A 542 1.78 -6.48 114.48
N GLU A 543 2.22 -5.25 114.21
CA GLU A 543 2.95 -4.40 115.16
C GLU A 543 2.07 -4.05 116.38
N GLN A 544 0.80 -3.69 116.16
CA GLN A 544 -0.16 -3.47 117.25
C GLN A 544 -0.40 -4.75 118.07
N TRP A 545 -0.60 -5.90 117.41
CA TRP A 545 -0.72 -7.21 118.09
C TRP A 545 0.55 -7.56 118.88
N GLN A 546 1.75 -7.22 118.39
CA GLN A 546 3.00 -7.41 119.13
C GLN A 546 3.02 -6.54 120.40
N VAL A 547 2.73 -5.24 120.28
CA VAL A 547 2.67 -4.32 121.43
C VAL A 547 1.64 -4.78 122.46
N ASP A 548 0.46 -5.23 122.02
CA ASP A 548 -0.58 -5.76 122.91
C ASP A 548 -0.15 -7.09 123.59
N MET A 549 0.60 -7.95 122.90
CA MET A 549 1.17 -9.18 123.47
C MET A 549 2.28 -8.87 124.48
N GLU A 550 3.18 -7.93 124.17
CA GLU A 550 4.23 -7.43 125.07
C GLU A 550 3.62 -6.80 126.33
N ALA A 551 2.60 -5.94 126.19
CA ALA A 551 1.86 -5.36 127.32
C ALA A 551 1.13 -6.42 128.16
N LEU A 552 0.62 -7.49 127.54
CA LEU A 552 0.05 -8.64 128.26
C LEU A 552 1.12 -9.47 128.98
N LEU A 553 2.31 -9.64 128.41
CA LEU A 553 3.46 -10.29 129.05
C LEU A 553 4.00 -9.46 130.22
N GLU A 554 4.11 -8.14 130.07
CA GLU A 554 4.40 -7.22 131.17
C GLU A 554 3.34 -7.31 132.27
N GLN A 555 2.04 -7.33 131.92
CA GLN A 555 0.97 -7.48 132.89
C GLN A 555 1.04 -8.85 133.61
N GLN A 556 1.43 -9.93 132.92
CA GLN A 556 1.66 -11.23 133.55
C GLN A 556 2.90 -11.27 134.43
N MET A 557 4.02 -10.66 134.00
CA MET A 557 5.22 -10.47 134.83
C MET A 557 4.87 -9.68 136.10
N LYS A 558 4.18 -8.55 135.95
CA LYS A 558 3.74 -7.67 137.04
C LYS A 558 2.77 -8.38 137.99
N LYS A 559 1.82 -9.17 137.48
CA LYS A 559 0.95 -10.04 138.29
C LYS A 559 1.75 -11.08 139.07
N LYS A 560 2.66 -11.83 138.43
CA LYS A 560 3.52 -12.82 139.12
C LYS A 560 4.45 -12.20 140.15
N LEU A 561 4.92 -10.98 139.92
CA LEU A 561 5.66 -10.20 140.90
C LEU A 561 4.76 -9.73 142.06
N GLN A 562 3.51 -9.33 141.79
CA GLN A 562 2.52 -8.99 142.84
C GLN A 562 2.05 -10.20 143.66
N GLU A 563 1.91 -11.37 143.02
CA GLU A 563 1.61 -12.65 143.68
C GLU A 563 2.77 -13.09 144.58
N ARG A 564 4.03 -12.89 144.14
CA ARG A 564 5.23 -13.10 144.98
C ARG A 564 5.45 -12.02 146.05
N ALA A 565 4.85 -10.84 145.91
CA ALA A 565 5.00 -9.70 146.82
C ALA A 565 3.85 -9.54 147.83
N LYS A 566 2.90 -10.48 147.86
CA LYS A 566 1.89 -10.58 148.92
C LYS A 566 2.23 -11.71 149.90
N PRO A 567 2.13 -11.48 151.22
CA PRO A 567 2.10 -12.59 152.18
C PRO A 567 0.82 -13.41 152.01
N SER A 568 0.87 -14.67 152.45
CA SER A 568 -0.18 -15.67 152.29
C SER A 568 -1.34 -15.51 153.26
N GLU A 569 -2.57 -15.54 152.74
CA GLU A 569 -3.76 -16.03 153.45
C GLU A 569 -4.53 -16.98 152.52
N GLU A 570 -5.16 -18.01 153.09
CA GLU A 570 -5.79 -19.12 152.37
C GLU A 570 -7.32 -18.96 152.30
N SER A 571 -7.98 -19.47 151.24
CA SER A 571 -9.25 -20.24 151.33
C SER A 571 -9.80 -20.72 149.98
N ASP A 572 -10.58 -21.80 150.06
CA ASP A 572 -11.26 -22.56 149.01
C ASP A 572 -12.08 -21.71 147.99
N SER A 573 -12.27 -22.14 146.73
CA SER A 573 -13.32 -23.14 146.45
C SER A 573 -13.44 -23.59 144.99
N SER A 574 -14.04 -24.77 144.83
CA SER A 574 -14.29 -25.51 143.58
C SER A 574 -15.30 -24.84 142.62
N THR A 575 -15.17 -25.04 141.29
CA THR A 575 -16.09 -25.88 140.49
C THR A 575 -15.83 -25.88 138.96
N ASN A 576 -16.33 -26.95 138.32
CA ASN A 576 -16.67 -27.13 136.89
C ASN A 576 -16.74 -25.87 135.99
N SER A 577 -16.36 -25.96 134.70
CA SER A 577 -17.07 -26.85 133.76
C SER A 577 -16.36 -27.05 132.42
N ALA A 578 -16.70 -28.16 131.75
CA ALA A 578 -16.29 -28.45 130.38
C ALA A 578 -17.46 -28.31 129.40
N SER A 579 -17.22 -27.77 128.20
CA SER A 579 -18.06 -28.04 127.02
C SER A 579 -17.39 -27.68 125.69
N LYS A 580 -17.40 -28.67 124.78
CA LYS A 580 -17.77 -28.56 123.34
C LYS A 580 -17.03 -27.46 122.54
N ASN A 581 -16.02 -27.75 121.74
CA ASN A 581 -15.95 -28.70 120.60
C ASN A 581 -16.97 -28.37 119.48
N LYS A 582 -16.47 -28.31 118.25
CA LYS A 582 -17.11 -27.94 116.97
C LYS A 582 -17.41 -26.44 116.75
N PHE A 583 -16.65 -25.83 115.84
CA PHE A 583 -17.19 -25.60 114.49
C PHE A 583 -16.09 -25.82 113.44
N PHE A 584 -16.49 -26.20 112.22
CA PHE A 584 -15.59 -26.64 111.15
C PHE A 584 -15.80 -25.77 109.90
N ALA A 585 -14.73 -25.61 109.10
CA ALA A 585 -14.71 -25.17 107.69
C ALA A 585 -15.61 -24.00 107.23
N LEU A 586 -14.96 -22.92 106.79
CA LEU A 586 -15.42 -22.13 105.63
C LEU A 586 -14.27 -21.29 105.04
N TRP A 587 -13.54 -21.88 104.09
CA TRP A 587 -12.70 -21.17 103.12
C TRP A 587 -12.91 -21.84 101.75
N ARG A 588 -13.29 -21.04 100.76
CA ARG A 588 -13.26 -21.29 99.31
C ARG A 588 -12.84 -19.98 98.67
#